data_AF-A0A352Z3D1-F1
#
_entry.id   AF-A0A352Z3D1-F1
#
_cell.length_a   1.000
_cell.length_b   1.000
_cell.length_c   1.000
_cell.angle_alpha   90.00
_cell.angle_beta   90.00
_cell.angle_gamma   90.00
#
_symmetry.space_group_name_H-M   'P 1'
#
loop_
_entity.id
_entity.type
_entity.pdbx_description
1 polymer ?
#
loop_
_entity_poly.entity_id
_entity_poly.type
_entity_poly.pdbx_seq_one_letter_code
_entity_poly.pdbx_strand_id
1 'polypeptide(L)'
;MQRIIRFTVPLIITALVSACSGKDDSPPGQHHADEPFIQDFSIKYLIADDNINVLQVECDRNGYIQVFSSAGLLRPSSGQFLFPGKLVKDIHYRPLSDKKIAGIGKYLNHLVYIDDSSILSNSWAGKLFLRHMMNDAKIFAGGRDFTFLVSNGKKLALLKDSDILWEGDYPGEVRDIKYENLTNSFWILGRNEISTFNPGSNGIEQVYSGQNITCIGISKGKVLGGTNDGYIVIDIKSKQHSGNIVNKVPWPEITVITEISGSVWFGSTRGAFKLRNDGKYDYYASERWLPSDNVRDIAEGPGNSTLILTDKGLGVICFKEMTLHEKAMFFEKQVRERHIRHGFNATVTRIENGDVTTGSLEDSDNDGLWTSMYLAGQAFRYAVDGSEESIINITESLDAMERLYTINPVPGFPSRSFERRGYKYEDKPWRRADDPEWDWKSTTSSDEAIGHIFAFGVIAELVDHQELRKKAIML
;
A
#
# COMPACT_ATOMS: atom_id res chain seq x y z
N MET A 1 -90.32 -39.76 -44.26
CA MET A 1 -89.52 -41.00 -44.19
C MET A 1 -88.12 -40.59 -43.73
N GLN A 2 -87.64 -41.17 -42.62
CA GLN A 2 -86.26 -41.11 -42.06
C GLN A 2 -85.64 -39.77 -41.61
N ARG A 3 -85.85 -39.45 -40.31
CA ARG A 3 -84.90 -39.38 -39.17
C ARG A 3 -83.44 -38.83 -39.30
N ILE A 4 -83.07 -38.07 -38.24
CA ILE A 4 -81.76 -37.77 -37.58
C ILE A 4 -81.14 -36.41 -38.00
N ILE A 5 -81.27 -35.29 -37.26
CA ILE A 5 -80.88 -34.86 -35.87
C ILE A 5 -79.49 -34.18 -35.81
N ARG A 6 -79.56 -32.83 -35.66
CA ARG A 6 -78.74 -31.85 -34.88
C ARG A 6 -77.20 -31.82 -35.11
N PHE A 7 -76.48 -30.70 -35.04
CA PHE A 7 -76.54 -29.56 -34.11
C PHE A 7 -75.85 -28.31 -34.70
N THR A 8 -76.23 -27.17 -34.11
CA THR A 8 -75.73 -25.79 -34.20
C THR A 8 -74.22 -25.61 -34.01
N VAL A 9 -73.58 -24.71 -34.77
CA VAL A 9 -72.35 -23.98 -34.37
C VAL A 9 -72.44 -22.54 -34.89
N PRO A 10 -72.36 -21.52 -34.01
CA PRO A 10 -71.97 -20.17 -34.40
C PRO A 10 -70.53 -19.87 -33.97
N LEU A 11 -69.79 -19.25 -34.89
CA LEU A 11 -68.93 -18.07 -34.71
C LEU A 11 -68.37 -17.78 -33.31
N ILE A 12 -67.06 -18.01 -33.10
CA ILE A 12 -66.19 -17.12 -32.30
C ILE A 12 -64.82 -17.02 -33.00
N ILE A 13 -64.61 -15.87 -33.63
CA ILE A 13 -63.30 -15.33 -34.02
C ILE A 13 -62.81 -14.52 -32.83
N THR A 14 -61.64 -14.86 -32.28
CA THR A 14 -60.62 -14.05 -31.55
C THR A 14 -60.05 -14.83 -30.36
N ALA A 15 -58.93 -15.52 -30.56
CA ALA A 15 -57.90 -15.78 -29.54
C ALA A 15 -56.81 -16.67 -30.16
N LEU A 16 -55.79 -16.08 -30.80
CA LEU A 16 -54.56 -16.80 -31.16
C LEU A 16 -53.41 -15.83 -31.51
N VAL A 17 -53.19 -14.81 -30.69
CA VAL A 17 -51.90 -14.07 -30.63
C VAL A 17 -51.67 -13.60 -29.20
N SER A 18 -51.46 -14.50 -28.25
CA SER A 18 -50.97 -14.17 -26.89
C SER A 18 -50.40 -15.41 -26.18
N ALA A 19 -49.59 -16.19 -26.90
CA ALA A 19 -48.83 -17.28 -26.30
C ALA A 19 -47.42 -17.25 -26.90
N CYS A 20 -46.64 -16.23 -26.51
CA CYS A 20 -45.17 -16.18 -26.50
C CYS A 20 -44.73 -14.78 -26.05
N SER A 21 -45.17 -14.36 -24.86
CA SER A 21 -44.42 -13.38 -24.08
C SER A 21 -44.10 -14.08 -22.77
N GLY A 22 -43.01 -14.85 -22.76
CA GLY A 22 -42.41 -15.27 -21.50
C GLY A 22 -42.11 -13.99 -20.74
N LYS A 23 -42.85 -13.74 -19.66
CA LYS A 23 -42.43 -12.77 -18.67
C LYS A 23 -41.16 -13.34 -18.08
N ASP A 24 -40.06 -12.65 -18.30
CA ASP A 24 -38.84 -12.87 -17.56
C ASP A 24 -39.13 -12.46 -16.11
N ASP A 25 -39.68 -13.39 -15.34
CA ASP A 25 -39.97 -13.26 -13.89
C ASP A 25 -38.69 -13.46 -13.06
N SER A 26 -37.51 -13.22 -13.66
CA SER A 26 -36.26 -13.10 -12.92
C SER A 26 -36.43 -11.98 -11.87
N PRO A 27 -36.14 -12.23 -10.59
CA PRO A 27 -36.12 -11.17 -9.58
C PRO A 27 -35.24 -10.04 -10.13
N PRO A 28 -35.60 -8.74 -9.94
CA PRO A 28 -34.70 -7.67 -10.34
C PRO A 28 -33.34 -7.98 -9.74
N GLY A 29 -32.38 -8.30 -10.60
CA GLY A 29 -31.07 -8.74 -10.19
C GLY A 29 -30.51 -7.70 -9.24
N GLN A 30 -29.83 -8.12 -8.18
CA GLN A 30 -29.12 -7.17 -7.35
C GLN A 30 -27.99 -6.56 -8.19
N HIS A 31 -28.26 -5.40 -8.79
CA HIS A 31 -27.28 -4.66 -9.56
C HIS A 31 -26.37 -3.90 -8.60
N HIS A 32 -25.08 -4.17 -8.66
CA HIS A 32 -24.08 -3.40 -7.94
C HIS A 32 -23.79 -2.12 -8.74
N ALA A 33 -23.98 -0.95 -8.11
CA ALA A 33 -23.50 0.31 -8.68
C ALA A 33 -21.99 0.38 -8.51
N ASP A 34 -21.26 0.66 -9.59
CA ASP A 34 -19.80 0.75 -9.55
C ASP A 34 -19.35 2.10 -8.99
N GLU A 35 -19.43 2.23 -7.67
CA GLU A 35 -19.09 3.45 -6.94
C GLU A 35 -17.59 3.52 -6.65
N PRO A 36 -16.95 4.71 -6.77
CA PRO A 36 -15.55 4.87 -6.41
C PRO A 36 -15.26 4.57 -4.93
N PHE A 37 -14.10 3.99 -4.68
CA PHE A 37 -13.54 3.76 -3.36
C PHE A 37 -12.05 4.09 -3.33
N ILE A 38 -11.51 4.30 -2.12
CA ILE A 38 -10.07 4.51 -1.94
C ILE A 38 -9.35 3.17 -1.94
N GLN A 39 -8.45 2.98 -2.91
CA GLN A 39 -7.50 1.89 -2.98
C GLN A 39 -6.11 2.36 -2.57
N ASP A 40 -5.61 1.75 -1.50
CA ASP A 40 -4.26 1.97 -1.01
C ASP A 40 -3.25 1.16 -1.82
N PHE A 41 -2.07 1.72 -2.07
CA PHE A 41 -0.91 1.01 -2.61
C PHE A 41 0.39 1.58 -2.04
N SER A 42 1.52 0.89 -2.25
CA SER A 42 2.81 1.32 -1.71
C SER A 42 3.88 1.48 -2.79
N ILE A 43 4.65 2.55 -2.70
CA ILE A 43 5.91 2.73 -3.41
C ILE A 43 7.04 2.59 -2.40
N LYS A 44 8.02 1.74 -2.67
CA LYS A 44 9.10 1.39 -1.74
C LYS A 44 10.43 1.92 -2.23
N TYR A 45 11.27 2.39 -1.31
CA TYR A 45 12.62 2.83 -1.54
C TYR A 45 13.56 2.13 -0.56
N LEU A 46 14.44 1.28 -1.07
CA LEU A 46 15.36 0.50 -0.25
C LEU A 46 16.62 1.31 0.07
N ILE A 47 17.19 1.09 1.25
CA ILE A 47 18.54 1.59 1.58
C ILE A 47 19.55 0.77 0.79
N ALA A 48 20.60 1.43 0.28
CA ALA A 48 21.62 0.77 -0.54
C ALA A 48 22.67 0.01 0.29
N ASP A 49 22.84 0.37 1.56
CA ASP A 49 23.82 -0.17 2.49
C ASP A 49 23.16 -0.35 3.87
N ASP A 50 23.08 -1.60 4.33
CA ASP A 50 22.45 -1.97 5.61
C ASP A 50 23.19 -1.37 6.84
N ASN A 51 24.39 -0.82 6.67
CA ASN A 51 25.09 -0.10 7.74
C ASN A 51 24.57 1.32 7.96
N ILE A 52 23.72 1.83 7.07
CA ILE A 52 23.13 3.17 7.20
C ILE A 52 21.92 3.11 8.14
N ASN A 53 22.04 3.75 9.29
CA ASN A 53 20.93 3.90 10.24
C ASN A 53 20.09 5.10 9.83
N VAL A 54 18.87 4.86 9.34
CA VAL A 54 17.88 5.92 9.09
C VAL A 54 17.12 6.28 10.37
N LEU A 55 16.88 7.58 10.57
CA LEU A 55 16.40 8.11 11.84
C LEU A 55 15.08 8.86 11.73
N GLN A 56 14.96 9.75 10.73
CA GLN A 56 13.79 10.62 10.56
C GLN A 56 13.47 10.81 9.08
N VAL A 57 12.20 11.05 8.77
CA VAL A 57 11.74 11.40 7.42
C VAL A 57 10.87 12.64 7.47
N GLU A 58 11.05 13.54 6.51
CA GLU A 58 10.23 14.74 6.37
C GLU A 58 9.90 15.02 4.90
N CYS A 59 8.79 15.72 4.70
CA CYS A 59 8.38 16.23 3.40
C CYS A 59 8.06 17.72 3.48
N ASP A 60 8.60 18.48 2.53
CA ASP A 60 8.29 19.90 2.39
C ASP A 60 6.98 20.12 1.61
N ARG A 61 6.51 21.38 1.59
CA ARG A 61 5.29 21.80 0.88
C ARG A 61 5.31 21.56 -0.64
N ASN A 62 6.49 21.39 -1.24
CA ASN A 62 6.66 21.14 -2.67
C ASN A 62 6.73 19.63 -2.98
N GLY A 63 6.61 18.78 -1.96
CA GLY A 63 6.74 17.34 -2.09
C GLY A 63 8.19 16.83 -2.05
N TYR A 64 9.14 17.65 -1.60
CA TYR A 64 10.52 17.24 -1.47
C TYR A 64 10.71 16.39 -0.21
N ILE A 65 10.98 15.10 -0.41
CA ILE A 65 11.17 14.12 0.66
C ILE A 65 12.65 14.02 1.01
N GLN A 66 12.98 14.14 2.30
CA GLN A 66 14.31 13.86 2.83
C GLN A 66 14.27 12.89 4.00
N VAL A 67 15.26 12.01 4.05
CA VAL A 67 15.50 11.08 5.15
C VAL A 67 16.82 11.47 5.82
N PHE A 68 16.80 11.70 7.12
CA PHE A 68 18.01 11.89 7.92
C PHE A 68 18.55 10.54 8.39
N SER A 69 19.86 10.33 8.26
CA SER A 69 20.53 9.07 8.54
C SER A 69 21.94 9.25 9.09
N SER A 70 22.57 8.16 9.56
CA SER A 70 23.98 8.15 9.97
C SER A 70 24.96 8.49 8.84
N ALA A 71 24.53 8.39 7.58
CA ALA A 71 25.32 8.78 6.40
C ALA A 71 25.00 10.22 5.91
N GLY A 72 24.21 10.99 6.67
CA GLY A 72 23.72 12.31 6.29
C GLY A 72 22.33 12.26 5.66
N LEU A 73 22.01 13.28 4.85
CA LEU A 73 20.72 13.41 4.21
C LEU A 73 20.62 12.49 2.99
N LEU A 74 19.51 11.75 2.91
CA LEU A 74 19.14 10.90 1.78
C LEU A 74 17.85 11.43 1.14
N ARG A 75 17.65 11.07 -0.12
CA ARG A 75 16.43 11.36 -0.88
C ARG A 75 15.99 10.12 -1.68
N PRO A 76 14.70 9.98 -1.96
CA PRO A 76 14.21 9.00 -2.92
C PRO A 76 14.84 9.19 -4.32
N SER A 77 15.17 8.08 -4.97
CA SER A 77 15.58 8.01 -6.38
C SER A 77 14.85 6.87 -7.08
N SER A 78 14.36 7.15 -8.29
CA SER A 78 13.48 6.25 -9.06
C SER A 78 12.20 5.94 -8.27
N GLY A 79 11.65 4.73 -8.36
CA GLY A 79 10.50 4.30 -7.57
C GLY A 79 9.15 4.58 -8.24
N GLN A 80 8.41 3.51 -8.47
CA GLN A 80 7.00 3.54 -8.85
C GLN A 80 6.31 2.30 -8.30
N PHE A 81 4.98 2.26 -8.34
CA PHE A 81 4.26 1.08 -7.87
C PHE A 81 4.72 -0.16 -8.66
N LEU A 82 5.16 -1.22 -7.95
CA LEU A 82 5.74 -2.47 -8.48
C LEU A 82 7.16 -2.37 -9.07
N PHE A 83 7.83 -1.23 -8.95
CA PHE A 83 9.23 -1.07 -9.32
C PHE A 83 9.92 -0.26 -8.21
N PRO A 84 10.46 -0.94 -7.18
CA PRO A 84 11.09 -0.29 -6.04
C PRO A 84 12.21 0.67 -6.44
N GLY A 85 12.27 1.81 -5.76
CA GLY A 85 13.36 2.78 -5.86
C GLY A 85 14.44 2.54 -4.82
N LYS A 86 15.35 3.52 -4.68
CA LYS A 86 16.41 3.52 -3.67
C LYS A 86 16.46 4.84 -2.92
N LEU A 87 16.91 4.81 -1.68
CA LEU A 87 17.38 5.99 -0.97
C LEU A 87 18.84 6.25 -1.34
N VAL A 88 19.11 7.45 -1.84
CA VAL A 88 20.46 7.87 -2.27
C VAL A 88 20.88 9.13 -1.54
N LYS A 89 22.19 9.37 -1.43
CA LYS A 89 22.72 10.60 -0.83
C LYS A 89 22.10 11.82 -1.51
N ASP A 90 21.57 12.74 -0.72
CA ASP A 90 21.05 13.99 -1.24
C ASP A 90 22.19 14.96 -1.54
N ILE A 91 22.40 15.22 -2.83
CA ILE A 91 23.38 16.17 -3.36
C ILE A 91 22.71 17.33 -4.10
N HIS A 92 21.40 17.50 -3.96
CA HIS A 92 20.63 18.50 -4.70
C HIS A 92 21.10 19.92 -4.41
N TYR A 93 21.44 20.21 -3.15
CA TYR A 93 22.04 21.47 -2.73
C TYR A 93 23.32 21.22 -1.91
N ARG A 94 24.46 21.22 -2.62
CA ARG A 94 25.77 20.86 -2.05
C ARG A 94 26.14 21.58 -0.75
N PRO A 95 25.91 22.91 -0.59
CA PRO A 95 26.25 23.57 0.67
C PRO A 95 25.53 23.01 1.90
N LEU A 96 24.34 22.43 1.73
CA LEU A 96 23.67 21.70 2.80
C LEU A 96 24.19 20.26 2.92
N SER A 97 24.43 19.58 1.80
CA SER A 97 24.97 18.22 1.78
C SER A 97 26.36 18.07 2.42
N ASP A 98 27.15 19.15 2.43
CA ASP A 98 28.48 19.21 3.01
C ASP A 98 28.46 19.55 4.52
N LYS A 99 27.30 19.95 5.06
CA LYS A 99 27.12 20.23 6.49
C LYS A 99 26.99 18.95 7.30
N LYS A 100 27.44 19.02 8.56
CA LYS A 100 27.23 17.99 9.56
C LYS A 100 25.83 18.10 10.17
N ILE A 101 24.83 17.76 9.38
CA ILE A 101 23.43 17.74 9.83
C ILE A 101 23.30 16.72 10.96
N ALA A 102 22.70 17.15 12.06
CA ALA A 102 22.47 16.37 13.28
C ALA A 102 20.98 16.02 13.48
N GLY A 103 20.07 16.68 12.75
CA GLY A 103 18.64 16.39 12.77
C GLY A 103 17.87 17.17 11.71
N ILE A 104 16.64 16.73 11.45
CA ILE A 104 15.70 17.36 10.51
C ILE A 104 14.34 17.50 11.20
N GLY A 105 13.55 18.46 10.73
CA GLY A 105 12.16 18.64 11.14
C GLY A 105 11.42 19.58 10.20
N LYS A 106 10.13 19.80 10.47
CA LYS A 106 9.26 20.68 9.69
C LYS A 106 8.83 21.92 10.48
N TYR A 107 8.88 23.08 9.85
CA TYR A 107 8.29 24.32 10.37
C TYR A 107 7.55 25.06 9.26
N LEU A 108 6.26 25.36 9.47
CA LEU A 108 5.38 25.98 8.47
C LEU A 108 5.44 25.26 7.10
N ASN A 109 5.50 23.92 7.12
CA ASN A 109 5.63 23.06 5.93
C ASN A 109 6.95 23.23 5.13
N HIS A 110 7.98 23.80 5.74
CA HIS A 110 9.33 23.87 5.19
C HIS A 110 10.29 23.00 6.00
N LEU A 111 11.28 22.42 5.32
CA LEU A 111 12.34 21.65 5.98
C LEU A 111 13.25 22.59 6.77
N VAL A 112 13.50 22.21 8.01
CA VAL A 112 14.43 22.87 8.93
C VAL A 112 15.42 21.82 9.40
N TYR A 113 16.66 22.24 9.60
CA TYR A 113 17.77 21.39 9.97
C TYR A 113 18.42 21.93 11.23
N ILE A 114 19.03 21.03 11.99
CA ILE A 114 20.01 21.38 13.01
C ILE A 114 21.35 20.79 12.61
N ASP A 115 22.41 21.60 12.66
CA ASP A 115 23.79 21.15 12.52
C ASP A 115 24.56 21.33 13.84
N ASP A 116 25.88 21.27 13.81
CA ASP A 116 26.74 21.41 14.99
C ASP A 116 26.76 22.82 15.58
N SER A 117 26.20 23.82 14.89
CA SER A 117 26.31 25.23 15.26
C SER A 117 24.99 26.01 15.20
N SER A 118 24.04 25.57 14.37
CA SER A 118 22.87 26.33 13.99
C SER A 118 21.63 25.51 13.69
N ILE A 119 20.47 26.12 13.94
CA ILE A 119 19.23 25.77 13.25
C ILE A 119 19.19 26.55 11.95
N LEU A 120 18.90 25.89 10.83
CA LEU A 120 18.86 26.54 9.53
C LEU A 120 17.77 26.00 8.61
N SER A 121 17.41 26.80 7.60
CA SER A 121 16.62 26.34 6.46
C SER A 121 17.06 27.05 5.19
N ASN A 122 17.00 26.36 4.06
CA ASN A 122 17.15 26.98 2.74
C ASN A 122 15.89 27.76 2.32
N SER A 123 14.79 27.63 3.07
CA SER A 123 13.57 28.42 2.88
C SER A 123 13.77 29.86 3.35
N TRP A 124 12.80 30.74 3.07
CA TRP A 124 12.83 32.16 3.46
C TRP A 124 14.13 32.87 3.05
N ALA A 125 14.61 32.60 1.83
CA ALA A 125 15.87 33.13 1.30
C ALA A 125 17.10 32.83 2.17
N GLY A 126 17.09 31.71 2.91
CA GLY A 126 18.19 31.33 3.80
C GLY A 126 18.29 32.17 5.07
N LYS A 127 17.29 33.00 5.37
CA LYS A 127 17.31 33.89 6.55
C LYS A 127 17.21 33.14 7.88
N LEU A 128 16.59 31.96 7.89
CA LEU A 128 16.56 31.14 9.09
C LEU A 128 17.95 30.53 9.29
N PHE A 129 18.72 31.14 10.18
CA PHE A 129 20.04 30.70 10.60
C PHE A 129 20.26 31.16 12.05
N LEU A 130 19.90 30.31 13.02
CA LEU A 130 19.93 30.61 14.45
C LEU A 130 21.09 29.88 15.11
N ARG A 131 22.09 30.60 15.63
CA ARG A 131 23.21 29.98 16.35
C ARG A 131 22.74 29.50 17.72
N HIS A 132 22.88 28.20 18.01
CA HIS A 132 22.42 27.64 19.29
C HIS A 132 23.50 27.61 20.38
N MET A 133 24.78 27.79 20.04
CA MET A 133 25.92 27.80 20.98
C MET A 133 26.02 26.54 21.88
N MET A 134 25.29 25.49 21.50
CA MET A 134 25.13 24.24 22.26
C MET A 134 25.86 23.11 21.51
N ASN A 135 26.88 22.54 22.15
CA ASN A 135 27.56 21.37 21.61
C ASN A 135 26.63 20.16 21.57
N ASP A 136 26.77 19.34 20.52
CA ASP A 136 26.02 18.09 20.29
C ASP A 136 24.50 18.28 20.22
N ALA A 137 24.04 19.47 19.83
CA ALA A 137 22.63 19.74 19.61
C ALA A 137 22.09 18.89 18.44
N LYS A 138 20.93 18.27 18.63
CA LYS A 138 20.35 17.31 17.67
C LYS A 138 18.83 17.27 17.65
N ILE A 139 18.16 17.84 18.66
CA ILE A 139 16.70 17.84 18.77
C ILE A 139 16.23 19.29 18.75
N PHE A 140 15.19 19.59 18.00
CA PHE A 140 14.56 20.90 18.01
C PHE A 140 13.08 20.82 17.68
N ALA A 141 12.34 21.86 18.06
CA ALA A 141 10.98 22.11 17.56
C ALA A 141 10.77 23.61 17.35
N GLY A 142 10.09 23.98 16.27
CA GLY A 142 9.68 25.36 16.02
C GLY A 142 8.36 25.70 16.73
N GLY A 143 8.34 26.83 17.42
CA GLY A 143 7.16 27.42 18.06
C GLY A 143 6.62 28.64 17.32
N ARG A 144 5.85 29.48 18.01
CA ARG A 144 5.34 30.74 17.42
C ARG A 144 6.47 31.70 17.04
N ASP A 145 6.22 32.50 16.01
CA ASP A 145 7.05 33.64 15.62
C ASP A 145 8.55 33.31 15.45
N PHE A 146 8.84 32.19 14.78
CA PHE A 146 10.21 31.70 14.53
C PHE A 146 11.04 31.50 15.81
N THR A 147 10.39 31.17 16.92
CA THR A 147 11.08 30.65 18.11
C THR A 147 11.38 29.17 17.94
N PHE A 148 12.51 28.70 18.45
CA PHE A 148 12.88 27.30 18.39
C PHE A 148 13.40 26.82 19.74
N LEU A 149 12.83 25.73 20.26
CA LEU A 149 13.38 25.05 21.44
C LEU A 149 14.37 23.99 20.96
N VAL A 150 15.60 24.05 21.43
CA VAL A 150 16.72 23.18 21.03
C VAL A 150 17.22 22.37 22.20
N SER A 151 17.67 21.14 21.95
CA SER A 151 18.33 20.30 22.93
C SER A 151 19.50 19.49 22.35
N ASN A 152 20.50 19.29 23.20
CA ASN A 152 21.56 18.28 23.04
C ASN A 152 21.31 17.01 23.85
N GLY A 153 20.12 16.85 24.41
CA GLY A 153 19.75 15.74 25.28
C GLY A 153 19.85 16.04 26.77
N LYS A 154 20.62 17.05 27.20
CA LYS A 154 20.75 17.40 28.64
C LYS A 154 20.29 18.82 28.95
N LYS A 155 20.49 19.74 28.02
CA LYS A 155 20.08 21.15 28.16
C LYS A 155 19.01 21.49 27.15
N LEU A 156 18.24 22.51 27.46
CA LEU A 156 17.25 23.11 26.58
C LEU A 156 17.55 24.60 26.46
N ALA A 157 17.41 25.14 25.24
CA ALA A 157 17.53 26.56 24.97
C ALA A 157 16.41 27.00 24.03
N LEU A 158 15.69 28.06 24.40
CA LEU A 158 14.71 28.71 23.52
C LEU A 158 15.42 29.84 22.77
N LEU A 159 15.40 29.76 21.44
CA LEU A 159 16.12 30.68 20.56
C LEU A 159 15.15 31.52 19.75
N LYS A 160 15.54 32.78 19.49
CA LYS A 160 14.92 33.66 18.49
C LYS A 160 15.97 34.62 17.95
N ASP A 161 16.08 34.76 16.63
CA ASP A 161 17.03 35.68 15.98
C ASP A 161 18.51 35.51 16.43
N SER A 162 18.91 34.28 16.81
CA SER A 162 20.19 33.92 17.46
C SER A 162 20.38 34.41 18.90
N ASP A 163 19.39 35.06 19.50
CA ASP A 163 19.37 35.33 20.93
C ASP A 163 18.81 34.14 21.70
N ILE A 164 19.40 33.89 22.85
CA ILE A 164 18.94 32.87 23.79
C ILE A 164 17.94 33.52 24.75
N LEU A 165 16.65 33.23 24.55
CA LEU A 165 15.56 33.79 25.34
C LEU A 165 15.41 33.10 26.70
N TRP A 166 15.75 31.81 26.77
CA TRP A 166 15.69 31.01 27.97
C TRP A 166 16.63 29.80 27.85
N GLU A 167 17.22 29.39 28.97
CA GLU A 167 17.97 28.14 29.10
C GLU A 167 17.56 27.40 30.36
N GLY A 168 17.64 26.07 30.32
CA GLY A 168 17.49 25.24 31.49
C GLY A 168 18.09 23.85 31.31
N ASP A 169 18.54 23.29 32.42
CA ASP A 169 18.93 21.88 32.48
C ASP A 169 17.68 21.00 32.50
N TYR A 170 17.74 19.86 31.81
CA TYR A 170 16.72 18.84 31.86
C TYR A 170 17.16 17.73 32.84
N PRO A 171 16.32 17.30 33.79
CA PRO A 171 16.70 16.29 34.80
C PRO A 171 17.14 14.94 34.22
N GLY A 172 16.66 14.59 33.03
CA GLY A 172 16.96 13.34 32.34
C GLY A 172 17.61 13.54 30.97
N GLU A 173 17.34 12.60 30.06
CA GLU A 173 17.72 12.69 28.66
C GLU A 173 16.52 13.13 27.82
N VAL A 174 16.62 14.26 27.12
CA VAL A 174 15.65 14.69 26.10
C VAL A 174 15.80 13.81 24.86
N ARG A 175 14.68 13.25 24.40
CA ARG A 175 14.62 12.36 23.23
C ARG A 175 13.84 12.93 22.06
N ASP A 176 12.82 13.74 22.34
CA ASP A 176 12.00 14.39 21.32
C ASP A 176 11.35 15.66 21.88
N ILE A 177 11.01 16.59 21.00
CA ILE A 177 10.27 17.82 21.33
C ILE A 177 9.18 18.01 20.28
N LYS A 178 7.93 18.19 20.73
CA LYS A 178 6.80 18.56 19.87
C LYS A 178 6.22 19.88 20.33
N TYR A 179 5.91 20.76 19.38
CA TYR A 179 5.26 22.03 19.68
C TYR A 179 3.74 21.88 19.58
N GLU A 180 3.03 22.42 20.57
CA GLU A 180 1.58 22.57 20.55
C GLU A 180 1.16 24.05 20.53
N ASN A 181 0.33 24.39 19.55
CA ASN A 181 -0.11 25.75 19.32
C ASN A 181 -1.21 26.23 20.28
N LEU A 182 -2.17 25.42 20.74
CA LEU A 182 -3.29 25.92 21.57
C LEU A 182 -2.81 26.59 22.86
N THR A 183 -1.84 25.98 23.54
CA THR A 183 -1.30 26.50 24.81
C THR A 183 0.04 27.22 24.64
N ASN A 184 0.58 27.31 23.42
CA ASN A 184 1.94 27.79 23.16
C ASN A 184 2.98 27.03 23.99
N SER A 185 2.91 25.69 23.96
CA SER A 185 3.73 24.83 24.80
C SER A 185 4.55 23.87 23.96
N PHE A 186 5.80 23.68 24.37
CA PHE A 186 6.62 22.56 23.93
C PHE A 186 6.34 21.38 24.86
N TRP A 187 6.16 20.21 24.27
CA TRP A 187 6.07 18.93 24.95
C TRP A 187 7.39 18.20 24.73
N ILE A 188 8.00 17.79 25.83
CA ILE A 188 9.36 17.26 25.86
C ILE A 188 9.26 15.81 26.30
N LEU A 189 9.74 14.90 25.46
CA LEU A 189 9.90 13.50 25.80
C LEU A 189 11.24 13.29 26.48
N GLY A 190 11.20 12.90 27.75
CA GLY A 190 12.35 12.41 28.48
C GLY A 190 12.52 10.89 28.37
N ARG A 191 13.51 10.33 29.07
CA ARG A 191 13.70 8.88 29.16
C ARG A 191 12.56 8.15 29.88
N ASN A 192 12.05 8.74 30.96
CA ASN A 192 11.03 8.16 31.84
C ASN A 192 9.91 9.16 32.17
N GLU A 193 9.77 10.22 31.40
CA GLU A 193 8.82 11.28 31.69
C GLU A 193 8.39 12.02 30.43
N ILE A 194 7.24 12.69 30.53
CA ILE A 194 6.79 13.69 29.58
C ILE A 194 6.65 14.99 30.36
N SER A 195 7.31 16.03 29.87
CA SER A 195 7.30 17.36 30.48
C SER A 195 6.74 18.39 29.50
N THR A 196 6.38 19.56 30.01
CA THR A 196 6.00 20.71 29.19
C THR A 196 6.83 21.94 29.54
N PHE A 197 7.12 22.76 28.54
CA PHE A 197 7.73 24.06 28.67
C PHE A 197 6.90 25.08 27.89
N ASN A 198 6.45 26.14 28.55
CA ASN A 198 5.78 27.27 27.91
C ASN A 198 6.73 28.48 27.95
N PRO A 199 7.00 29.18 26.83
CA PRO A 199 7.86 30.37 26.83
C PRO A 199 7.42 31.50 27.78
N GLY A 200 6.13 31.58 28.12
CA GLY A 200 5.60 32.53 29.11
C GLY A 200 5.77 32.08 30.57
N SER A 201 6.22 30.85 30.80
CA SER A 201 6.52 30.31 32.12
C SER A 201 8.03 30.13 32.28
N ASN A 202 8.56 30.35 33.48
CA ASN A 202 10.01 30.32 33.72
C ASN A 202 10.58 28.91 34.00
N GLY A 203 9.86 27.83 33.65
CA GLY A 203 10.30 26.49 34.02
C GLY A 203 9.69 25.36 33.23
N ILE A 204 10.32 24.20 33.35
CA ILE A 204 9.83 22.92 32.84
C ILE A 204 8.95 22.28 33.91
N GLU A 205 7.76 21.84 33.52
CA GLU A 205 6.81 21.17 34.37
C GLU A 205 6.69 19.70 33.95
N GLN A 206 6.91 18.77 34.89
CA GLN A 206 6.68 17.35 34.66
C GLN A 206 5.17 17.09 34.64
N VAL A 207 4.67 16.46 33.57
CA VAL A 207 3.25 16.14 33.39
C VAL A 207 2.97 14.66 33.62
N TYR A 208 3.89 13.80 33.21
CA TYR A 208 3.75 12.37 33.36
C TYR A 208 5.10 11.74 33.70
N SER A 209 5.08 10.74 34.58
CA SER A 209 6.22 9.91 34.93
C SER A 209 5.86 8.45 34.70
N GLY A 210 6.69 7.74 33.93
CA GLY A 210 6.44 6.35 33.56
C GLY A 210 7.64 5.77 32.81
N GLN A 211 7.84 4.47 32.96
CA GLN A 211 8.95 3.78 32.27
C GLN A 211 8.56 3.45 30.83
N ASN A 212 9.57 3.30 29.97
CA ASN A 212 9.43 2.79 28.60
C ASN A 212 8.54 3.65 27.68
N ILE A 213 8.55 4.97 27.84
CA ILE A 213 7.95 5.88 26.86
C ILE A 213 8.88 5.97 25.65
N THR A 214 8.35 5.66 24.48
CA THR A 214 9.12 5.53 23.24
C THR A 214 9.03 6.75 22.35
N CYS A 215 7.87 7.41 22.32
CA CYS A 215 7.59 8.56 21.46
C CYS A 215 6.44 9.42 22.03
N ILE A 216 6.31 10.64 21.51
CA ILE A 216 5.14 11.50 21.74
C ILE A 216 4.57 12.00 20.42
N GLY A 217 3.25 12.06 20.32
CA GLY A 217 2.51 12.68 19.23
C GLY A 217 1.43 13.63 19.76
N ILE A 218 1.04 14.62 18.96
CA ILE A 218 -0.03 15.55 19.30
C ILE A 218 -1.18 15.34 18.33
N SER A 219 -2.40 15.22 18.84
CA SER A 219 -3.61 15.14 18.01
C SER A 219 -4.83 15.63 18.77
N LYS A 220 -5.64 16.49 18.14
CA LYS A 220 -6.97 16.90 18.64
C LYS A 220 -6.98 17.33 20.12
N GLY A 221 -6.02 18.17 20.52
CA GLY A 221 -5.90 18.68 21.89
C GLY A 221 -5.38 17.66 22.93
N LYS A 222 -4.81 16.55 22.47
CA LYS A 222 -4.23 15.50 23.30
C LYS A 222 -2.77 15.24 22.93
N VAL A 223 -1.99 14.87 23.92
CA VAL A 223 -0.67 14.26 23.74
C VAL A 223 -0.83 12.75 23.89
N LEU A 224 -0.31 12.02 22.93
CA LEU A 224 -0.27 10.58 22.90
C LEU A 224 1.16 10.15 23.20
N GLY A 225 1.36 9.41 24.30
CA GLY A 225 2.67 8.86 24.66
C GLY A 225 2.74 7.39 24.29
N GLY A 226 3.54 7.03 23.30
CA GLY A 226 3.75 5.62 22.92
C GLY A 226 4.61 4.91 23.95
N THR A 227 4.37 3.61 24.13
CA THR A 227 5.14 2.74 25.02
C THR A 227 5.40 1.39 24.34
N ASN A 228 6.09 0.49 25.04
CA ASN A 228 6.25 -0.91 24.60
C ASN A 228 4.96 -1.75 24.78
N ASP A 229 3.91 -1.22 25.39
CA ASP A 229 2.63 -1.91 25.64
C ASP A 229 1.43 -1.00 25.28
N GLY A 230 1.48 -0.31 24.14
CA GLY A 230 0.41 0.56 23.64
C GLY A 230 0.73 2.04 23.82
N TYR A 231 -0.28 2.85 24.13
CA TYR A 231 -0.09 4.29 24.33
C TYR A 231 -0.96 4.86 25.44
N ILE A 232 -0.50 5.95 26.04
CA ILE A 232 -1.25 6.76 27.00
C ILE A 232 -1.81 8.01 26.33
N VAL A 233 -2.86 8.56 26.91
CA VAL A 233 -3.51 9.79 26.44
C VAL A 233 -3.48 10.83 27.55
N ILE A 234 -2.94 12.00 27.26
CA ILE A 234 -2.86 13.16 28.14
C ILE A 234 -3.66 14.29 27.52
N ASP A 235 -4.59 14.88 28.26
CA ASP A 235 -5.31 16.07 27.83
C ASP A 235 -4.43 17.32 27.99
N ILE A 236 -4.29 18.11 26.92
CA ILE A 236 -3.33 19.23 26.90
C ILE A 236 -3.72 20.34 27.88
N LYS A 237 -5.02 20.58 28.09
CA LYS A 237 -5.50 21.69 28.91
C LYS A 237 -5.41 21.38 30.40
N SER A 238 -5.92 20.21 30.79
CA SER A 238 -5.96 19.76 32.18
C SER A 238 -4.65 19.12 32.64
N LYS A 239 -3.80 18.70 31.70
CA LYS A 239 -2.57 17.91 31.93
C LYS A 239 -2.84 16.59 32.66
N GLN A 240 -4.07 16.11 32.63
CA GLN A 240 -4.47 14.84 33.21
C GLN A 240 -4.35 13.72 32.18
N HIS A 241 -3.87 12.56 32.61
CA HIS A 241 -3.82 11.35 31.79
C HIS A 241 -5.04 10.45 32.06
N SER A 242 -5.47 9.68 31.07
CA SER A 242 -6.66 8.81 31.15
C SER A 242 -6.58 7.65 32.15
N GLY A 243 -5.49 7.53 32.92
CA GLY A 243 -5.23 6.44 33.87
C GLY A 243 -4.89 5.08 33.25
N ASN A 244 -5.53 4.70 32.14
CA ASN A 244 -5.35 3.42 31.47
C ASN A 244 -4.48 3.54 30.21
N ILE A 245 -3.62 2.54 29.99
CA ILE A 245 -2.90 2.34 28.73
C ILE A 245 -3.87 1.75 27.69
N VAL A 246 -3.84 2.30 26.47
CA VAL A 246 -4.58 1.77 25.33
C VAL A 246 -3.68 0.77 24.60
N ASN A 247 -3.88 -0.52 24.87
CA ASN A 247 -3.05 -1.61 24.31
C ASN A 247 -3.82 -2.58 23.40
N LYS A 248 -5.13 -2.38 23.21
CA LYS A 248 -5.91 -3.07 22.17
C LYS A 248 -5.70 -2.41 20.80
N VAL A 249 -4.48 -2.55 20.30
CA VAL A 249 -3.99 -2.02 19.02
C VAL A 249 -3.44 -3.18 18.18
N PRO A 250 -3.23 -3.00 16.86
CA PRO A 250 -2.67 -4.06 16.01
C PRO A 250 -1.32 -4.59 16.50
N TRP A 251 -0.44 -3.70 16.97
CA TRP A 251 0.80 -4.07 17.64
C TRP A 251 1.15 -3.08 18.76
N PRO A 252 1.40 -3.54 20.01
CA PRO A 252 1.51 -2.66 21.16
C PRO A 252 2.90 -2.02 21.35
N GLU A 253 3.96 -2.53 20.73
CA GLU A 253 5.29 -1.91 20.82
C GLU A 253 5.39 -0.68 19.89
N ILE A 254 4.94 0.49 20.37
CA ILE A 254 4.84 1.72 19.58
C ILE A 254 6.21 2.38 19.46
N THR A 255 6.59 2.82 18.26
CA THR A 255 7.87 3.49 17.99
C THR A 255 7.70 4.96 17.61
N VAL A 256 6.58 5.33 16.99
CA VAL A 256 6.27 6.71 16.59
C VAL A 256 4.77 6.93 16.57
N ILE A 257 4.32 8.14 16.93
CA ILE A 257 2.93 8.58 16.79
C ILE A 257 2.91 9.93 16.09
N THR A 258 2.11 10.05 15.05
CA THR A 258 1.94 11.29 14.30
C THR A 258 0.48 11.48 13.88
N GLU A 259 0.06 12.73 13.68
CA GLU A 259 -1.25 13.05 13.11
C GLU A 259 -1.06 13.52 11.66
N ILE A 260 -1.78 12.87 10.75
CA ILE A 260 -1.75 13.18 9.32
C ILE A 260 -3.20 13.24 8.85
N SER A 261 -3.59 14.38 8.28
CA SER A 261 -4.92 14.61 7.71
C SER A 261 -6.08 14.25 8.66
N GLY A 262 -5.94 14.53 9.96
CA GLY A 262 -6.95 14.30 10.99
C GLY A 262 -6.99 12.88 11.57
N SER A 263 -6.15 11.98 11.07
CA SER A 263 -6.00 10.60 11.54
C SER A 263 -4.70 10.42 12.29
N VAL A 264 -4.74 9.64 13.38
CA VAL A 264 -3.55 9.28 14.14
C VAL A 264 -2.92 8.04 13.52
N TRP A 265 -1.64 8.15 13.19
CA TRP A 265 -0.80 7.08 12.71
C TRP A 265 0.17 6.64 13.80
N PHE A 266 0.41 5.34 13.82
CA PHE A 266 1.30 4.67 14.76
C PHE A 266 2.30 3.85 13.95
N GLY A 267 3.59 4.06 14.20
CA GLY A 267 4.63 3.11 13.83
C GLY A 267 4.88 2.17 15.00
N SER A 268 5.28 0.94 14.69
CA SER A 268 5.56 -0.08 15.68
C SER A 268 6.75 -0.94 15.25
N THR A 269 7.20 -1.85 16.14
CA THR A 269 8.20 -2.86 15.77
C THR A 269 7.66 -3.90 14.79
N ARG A 270 6.35 -3.92 14.53
CA ARG A 270 5.70 -4.77 13.52
C ARG A 270 4.71 -3.99 12.66
N GLY A 271 5.21 -3.18 11.74
CA GLY A 271 4.44 -2.41 10.77
C GLY A 271 3.87 -1.12 11.34
N ALA A 272 2.99 -0.48 10.57
CA ALA A 272 2.33 0.76 10.93
C ALA A 272 0.82 0.61 10.85
N PHE A 273 0.08 1.40 11.63
CA PHE A 273 -1.38 1.42 11.57
C PHE A 273 -1.96 2.82 11.74
N LYS A 274 -3.12 3.02 11.13
CA LYS A 274 -3.89 4.27 11.15
C LYS A 274 -5.19 4.05 11.92
N LEU A 275 -5.46 4.89 12.93
CA LEU A 275 -6.74 4.90 13.64
C LEU A 275 -7.82 5.54 12.77
N ARG A 276 -8.88 4.78 12.51
CA ARG A 276 -10.06 5.21 11.75
C ARG A 276 -11.08 5.88 12.66
N ASN A 277 -12.01 6.61 12.05
CA ASN A 277 -13.11 7.27 12.75
C ASN A 277 -14.09 6.30 13.44
N ASP A 278 -14.17 5.04 12.96
CA ASP A 278 -14.99 3.98 13.55
C ASP A 278 -14.29 3.24 14.72
N GLY A 279 -13.09 3.70 15.11
CA GLY A 279 -12.30 3.09 16.19
C GLY A 279 -11.54 1.83 15.79
N LYS A 280 -11.61 1.41 14.52
CA LYS A 280 -10.79 0.32 13.96
C LYS A 280 -9.46 0.85 13.41
N TYR A 281 -8.63 -0.06 12.91
CA TYR A 281 -7.33 0.26 12.35
C TYR A 281 -7.18 -0.26 10.92
N ASP A 282 -6.58 0.57 10.06
CA ASP A 282 -5.95 0.08 8.83
C ASP A 282 -4.49 -0.27 9.18
N TYR A 283 -4.01 -1.45 8.77
CA TYR A 283 -2.70 -1.99 9.18
C TYR A 283 -1.84 -2.32 7.96
N TYR A 284 -0.62 -1.80 7.96
CA TYR A 284 0.36 -1.88 6.87
C TYR A 284 1.61 -2.57 7.38
N ALA A 285 1.85 -3.80 6.91
CA ALA A 285 2.96 -4.64 7.35
C ALA A 285 3.49 -5.52 6.21
N SER A 286 4.67 -6.06 6.43
CA SER A 286 5.45 -6.93 5.57
C SER A 286 5.83 -6.27 4.24
N GLU A 287 6.58 -7.01 3.43
CA GLU A 287 7.13 -6.53 2.15
C GLU A 287 6.06 -6.16 1.10
N ARG A 288 4.79 -6.48 1.37
CA ARG A 288 3.66 -5.97 0.59
C ARG A 288 3.55 -4.45 0.68
N TRP A 289 3.73 -3.89 1.88
CA TRP A 289 3.51 -2.47 2.15
C TRP A 289 4.79 -1.72 2.47
N LEU A 290 5.74 -2.34 3.15
CA LEU A 290 6.91 -1.66 3.72
C LEU A 290 8.21 -2.37 3.34
N PRO A 291 9.36 -1.68 3.28
CA PRO A 291 10.68 -2.33 3.14
C PRO A 291 11.02 -3.30 4.27
N SER A 292 10.53 -3.03 5.48
CA SER A 292 10.58 -3.93 6.64
C SER A 292 9.48 -3.55 7.63
N ASP A 293 9.27 -4.40 8.64
CA ASP A 293 8.26 -4.16 9.66
C ASP A 293 8.71 -3.23 10.80
N ASN A 294 10.00 -3.00 10.97
CA ASN A 294 10.50 -2.20 12.09
C ASN A 294 10.44 -0.70 11.75
N VAL A 295 9.34 -0.04 12.10
CA VAL A 295 9.08 1.37 11.78
C VAL A 295 9.88 2.29 12.69
N ARG A 296 10.57 3.26 12.08
CA ARG A 296 11.42 4.26 12.74
C ARG A 296 10.74 5.62 12.85
N ASP A 297 10.07 6.05 11.79
CA ASP A 297 9.44 7.36 11.74
C ASP A 297 8.28 7.38 10.74
N ILE A 298 7.34 8.30 10.93
CA ILE A 298 6.20 8.51 10.02
C ILE A 298 6.00 10.01 9.79
N ALA A 299 5.87 10.40 8.53
CA ALA A 299 5.56 11.77 8.14
C ALA A 299 4.47 11.84 7.07
N GLU A 300 3.83 13.00 6.98
CA GLU A 300 2.98 13.35 5.85
C GLU A 300 3.83 13.39 4.56
N GLY A 301 3.32 12.77 3.49
CA GLY A 301 3.98 12.73 2.19
C GLY A 301 3.28 13.59 1.12
N PRO A 302 3.87 13.72 -0.07
CA PRO A 302 3.26 14.46 -1.18
C PRO A 302 1.98 13.79 -1.68
N GLY A 303 1.08 14.57 -2.28
CA GLY A 303 -0.12 14.02 -2.93
C GLY A 303 -1.02 13.20 -2.00
N ASN A 304 -1.18 13.64 -0.74
CA ASN A 304 -1.96 12.96 0.30
C ASN A 304 -1.42 11.56 0.67
N SER A 305 -0.13 11.29 0.45
CA SER A 305 0.52 10.04 0.85
C SER A 305 1.01 10.05 2.30
N THR A 306 1.39 8.89 2.81
CA THR A 306 2.03 8.74 4.12
C THR A 306 3.40 8.08 3.96
N LEU A 307 4.42 8.75 4.49
CA LEU A 307 5.80 8.28 4.52
C LEU A 307 6.00 7.42 5.76
N ILE A 308 6.42 6.17 5.58
CA ILE A 308 6.70 5.22 6.66
C ILE A 308 8.15 4.79 6.51
N LEU A 309 9.01 5.37 7.34
CA LEU A 309 10.43 5.04 7.38
C LEU A 309 10.63 3.82 8.27
N THR A 310 11.35 2.83 7.78
CA THR A 310 11.68 1.57 8.45
C THR A 310 13.18 1.39 8.46
N ASP A 311 13.68 0.42 9.23
CA ASP A 311 15.13 0.15 9.28
C ASP A 311 15.75 -0.34 7.96
N LYS A 312 14.93 -0.73 6.97
CA LYS A 312 15.39 -1.14 5.62
C LYS A 312 15.06 -0.13 4.51
N GLY A 313 14.36 0.96 4.82
CA GLY A 313 14.05 2.00 3.84
C GLY A 313 12.74 2.71 4.06
N LEU A 314 12.24 3.35 3.01
CA LEU A 314 11.03 4.17 3.05
C LEU A 314 9.90 3.50 2.26
N GLY A 315 8.75 3.27 2.90
CA GLY A 315 7.48 3.00 2.24
C GLY A 315 6.67 4.29 2.09
N VAL A 316 6.03 4.47 0.93
CA VAL A 316 5.12 5.59 0.65
C VAL A 316 3.74 5.01 0.39
N ILE A 317 2.86 5.10 1.37
CA ILE A 317 1.46 4.66 1.26
C ILE A 317 0.70 5.72 0.49
N CYS A 318 0.23 5.35 -0.68
CA CYS A 318 -0.52 6.20 -1.59
C CYS A 318 -2.00 5.79 -1.59
N PHE A 319 -2.88 6.76 -1.76
CA PHE A 319 -4.32 6.56 -1.78
C PHE A 319 -4.86 7.01 -3.12
N LYS A 320 -5.49 6.10 -3.86
CA LYS A 320 -6.09 6.39 -5.16
C LYS A 320 -7.57 6.09 -5.11
N GLU A 321 -8.40 7.06 -5.48
CA GLU A 321 -9.80 6.82 -5.76
C GLU A 321 -9.95 6.04 -7.07
N MET A 322 -10.71 4.96 -7.04
CA MET A 322 -11.00 4.14 -8.22
C MET A 322 -12.29 3.33 -8.05
N THR A 323 -12.89 2.96 -9.18
CA THR A 323 -14.03 2.03 -9.28
C THR A 323 -13.57 0.56 -9.30
N LEU A 324 -14.50 -0.39 -9.14
CA LEU A 324 -14.21 -1.81 -9.33
C LEU A 324 -13.86 -2.11 -10.79
N HIS A 325 -14.49 -1.43 -11.76
CA HIS A 325 -14.12 -1.58 -13.17
C HIS A 325 -12.68 -1.13 -13.44
N GLU A 326 -12.27 0.06 -12.96
CA GLU A 326 -10.89 0.52 -13.10
C GLU A 326 -9.90 -0.44 -12.42
N LYS A 327 -10.27 -1.06 -11.30
CA LYS A 327 -9.44 -2.04 -10.61
C LYS A 327 -9.35 -3.36 -11.39
N ALA A 328 -10.44 -3.81 -12.00
CA ALA A 328 -10.44 -4.96 -12.89
C ALA A 328 -9.53 -4.71 -14.09
N MET A 329 -9.64 -3.55 -14.75
CA MET A 329 -8.80 -3.18 -15.89
C MET A 329 -7.32 -3.00 -15.51
N PHE A 330 -7.03 -2.58 -14.27
CA PHE A 330 -5.67 -2.59 -13.74
C PHE A 330 -5.11 -4.01 -13.70
N PHE A 331 -5.82 -4.99 -13.13
CA PHE A 331 -5.35 -6.38 -13.11
C PHE A 331 -5.34 -7.03 -14.50
N GLU A 332 -6.26 -6.67 -15.39
CA GLU A 332 -6.25 -7.10 -16.78
C GLU A 332 -4.94 -6.70 -17.46
N LYS A 333 -4.61 -5.42 -17.40
CA LYS A 333 -3.34 -4.90 -17.95
C LYS A 333 -2.14 -5.66 -17.39
N GLN A 334 -2.15 -5.98 -16.10
CA GLN A 334 -1.10 -6.78 -15.48
C GLN A 334 -1.00 -8.19 -16.05
N VAL A 335 -2.13 -8.88 -16.26
CA VAL A 335 -2.11 -10.21 -16.89
C VAL A 335 -1.47 -10.12 -18.27
N ARG A 336 -1.91 -9.16 -19.08
CA ARG A 336 -1.42 -8.97 -20.45
C ARG A 336 0.06 -8.62 -20.53
N GLU A 337 0.57 -7.79 -19.62
CA GLU A 337 1.96 -7.33 -19.66
C GLU A 337 2.99 -8.40 -19.27
N ARG A 338 2.63 -9.37 -18.42
CA ARG A 338 3.63 -10.25 -17.80
C ARG A 338 3.19 -11.67 -17.45
N HIS A 339 1.91 -12.01 -17.57
CA HIS A 339 1.42 -13.35 -17.22
C HIS A 339 1.08 -14.21 -18.43
N ILE A 340 1.14 -13.71 -19.67
CA ILE A 340 0.78 -14.51 -20.85
C ILE A 340 1.96 -15.39 -21.32
N ARG A 341 1.84 -16.71 -21.12
CA ARG A 341 2.77 -17.72 -21.66
C ARG A 341 2.04 -18.62 -22.65
N HIS A 342 2.27 -18.45 -23.94
CA HIS A 342 1.59 -19.21 -25.01
C HIS A 342 0.05 -19.13 -24.96
N GLY A 343 -0.51 -18.07 -24.38
CA GLY A 343 -1.96 -17.89 -24.15
C GLY A 343 -2.42 -18.32 -22.74
N PHE A 344 -1.58 -18.99 -21.94
CA PHE A 344 -1.88 -19.25 -20.53
C PHE A 344 -1.76 -18.00 -19.69
N ASN A 345 -2.63 -17.88 -18.67
CA ASN A 345 -2.42 -17.00 -17.53
C ASN A 345 -1.46 -17.68 -16.54
N ALA A 346 -0.17 -17.49 -16.79
CA ALA A 346 0.92 -18.21 -16.18
C ALA A 346 1.51 -17.53 -14.93
N THR A 347 2.23 -18.33 -14.17
CA THR A 347 2.90 -17.88 -12.95
C THR A 347 4.16 -17.09 -13.30
N VAL A 348 4.37 -15.94 -12.64
CA VAL A 348 5.65 -15.22 -12.63
C VAL A 348 6.37 -15.58 -11.33
N THR A 349 7.55 -16.17 -11.45
CA THR A 349 8.39 -16.57 -10.30
C THR A 349 9.63 -15.68 -10.19
N ARG A 350 10.40 -15.84 -9.11
CA ARG A 350 11.69 -15.14 -8.89
C ARG A 350 11.61 -13.61 -8.92
N ILE A 351 10.46 -13.05 -8.53
CA ILE A 351 10.33 -11.63 -8.27
C ILE A 351 11.16 -11.29 -7.04
N GLU A 352 12.10 -10.38 -7.18
CA GLU A 352 12.97 -9.93 -6.11
C GLU A 352 12.43 -8.61 -5.55
N ASN A 353 12.16 -8.56 -4.24
CA ASN A 353 11.73 -7.36 -3.53
C ASN A 353 10.47 -6.66 -4.10
N GLY A 354 9.68 -7.38 -4.91
CA GLY A 354 8.50 -6.85 -5.59
C GLY A 354 8.79 -6.08 -6.89
N ASP A 355 10.01 -6.15 -7.43
CA ASP A 355 10.33 -5.66 -8.78
C ASP A 355 9.86 -6.66 -9.83
N VAL A 356 8.82 -6.29 -10.58
CA VAL A 356 8.22 -7.17 -11.58
C VAL A 356 9.13 -7.46 -12.78
N THR A 357 10.25 -6.73 -12.95
CA THR A 357 11.19 -6.93 -14.06
C THR A 357 12.25 -7.99 -13.80
N THR A 358 12.43 -8.42 -12.54
CA THR A 358 13.39 -9.48 -12.19
C THR A 358 12.77 -10.87 -12.33
N GLY A 359 11.44 -10.95 -12.35
CA GLY A 359 10.71 -12.19 -12.46
C GLY A 359 10.77 -12.78 -13.87
N SER A 360 10.46 -14.07 -13.95
CA SER A 360 10.31 -14.79 -15.22
C SER A 360 9.05 -15.62 -15.22
N LEU A 361 8.43 -15.75 -16.39
CA LEU A 361 7.37 -16.73 -16.62
C LEU A 361 7.91 -18.14 -16.41
N GLU A 362 7.12 -18.98 -15.75
CA GLU A 362 7.40 -20.39 -15.57
C GLU A 362 6.15 -21.21 -15.86
N ASP A 363 6.31 -22.49 -16.24
CA ASP A 363 5.19 -23.42 -16.17
C ASP A 363 4.73 -23.57 -14.72
N SER A 364 3.44 -23.79 -14.57
CA SER A 364 2.83 -24.08 -13.29
C SER A 364 2.04 -25.36 -13.38
N ASP A 365 2.00 -26.07 -12.26
CA ASP A 365 1.08 -27.17 -12.03
C ASP A 365 -0.40 -26.74 -12.06
N ASN A 366 -0.67 -25.45 -12.25
CA ASN A 366 -2.00 -24.86 -12.30
C ASN A 366 -2.21 -24.00 -13.56
N ASP A 367 -1.41 -24.14 -14.62
CA ASP A 367 -1.55 -23.30 -15.83
C ASP A 367 -2.95 -23.39 -16.43
N GLY A 368 -3.50 -24.61 -16.61
CA GLY A 368 -4.87 -24.77 -17.11
C GLY A 368 -5.92 -24.22 -16.16
N LEU A 369 -5.74 -24.37 -14.84
CA LEU A 369 -6.69 -23.86 -13.84
C LEU A 369 -6.73 -22.32 -13.81
N TRP A 370 -5.57 -21.66 -13.72
CA TRP A 370 -5.50 -20.20 -13.70
C TRP A 370 -5.94 -19.57 -15.01
N THR A 371 -5.67 -20.25 -16.13
CA THR A 371 -6.16 -19.84 -17.46
C THR A 371 -7.67 -20.01 -17.56
N SER A 372 -8.24 -21.08 -16.98
CA SER A 372 -9.69 -21.27 -16.91
C SER A 372 -10.38 -20.14 -16.15
N MET A 373 -9.83 -19.73 -15.00
CA MET A 373 -10.37 -18.61 -14.22
C MET A 373 -10.29 -17.29 -15.00
N TYR A 374 -9.19 -17.06 -15.72
CA TYR A 374 -9.03 -15.88 -16.57
C TYR A 374 -10.02 -15.89 -17.75
N LEU A 375 -10.20 -17.03 -18.42
CA LEU A 375 -11.16 -17.22 -19.52
C LEU A 375 -12.59 -16.92 -19.08
N ALA A 376 -13.02 -17.48 -17.93
CA ALA A 376 -14.33 -17.18 -17.38
C ALA A 376 -14.48 -15.68 -17.07
N GLY A 377 -13.45 -15.05 -16.51
CA GLY A 377 -13.40 -13.61 -16.28
C GLY A 377 -13.59 -12.78 -17.56
N GLN A 378 -12.90 -13.12 -18.65
CA GLN A 378 -13.06 -12.44 -19.94
C GLN A 378 -14.45 -12.68 -20.54
N ALA A 379 -15.00 -13.88 -20.42
CA ALA A 379 -16.34 -14.20 -20.90
C ALA A 379 -17.41 -13.41 -20.13
N PHE A 380 -17.28 -13.29 -18.80
CA PHE A 380 -18.15 -12.41 -18.01
C PHE A 380 -18.00 -10.94 -18.39
N ARG A 381 -16.76 -10.46 -18.63
CA ARG A 381 -16.52 -9.10 -19.13
C ARG A 381 -17.27 -8.88 -20.45
N TYR A 382 -17.07 -9.76 -21.43
CA TYR A 382 -17.77 -9.70 -22.72
C TYR A 382 -19.29 -9.70 -22.58
N ALA A 383 -19.84 -10.54 -21.70
CA ALA A 383 -21.29 -10.60 -21.47
C ALA A 383 -21.86 -9.27 -20.92
N VAL A 384 -21.03 -8.47 -20.24
CA VAL A 384 -21.41 -7.17 -19.68
C VAL A 384 -21.20 -6.04 -20.67
N ASP A 385 -20.05 -5.98 -21.35
CA ASP A 385 -19.61 -4.82 -22.13
C ASP A 385 -19.54 -5.05 -23.65
N GLY A 386 -19.63 -6.29 -24.14
CA GLY A 386 -19.50 -6.65 -25.55
C GLY A 386 -18.11 -6.36 -26.15
N SER A 387 -17.07 -6.21 -25.33
CA SER A 387 -15.74 -5.77 -25.75
C SER A 387 -15.08 -6.73 -26.75
N GLU A 388 -14.67 -6.20 -27.91
CA GLU A 388 -13.88 -6.94 -28.90
C GLU A 388 -12.52 -7.40 -28.33
N GLU A 389 -11.93 -6.63 -27.42
CA GLU A 389 -10.69 -7.02 -26.74
C GLU A 389 -10.88 -8.29 -25.91
N SER A 390 -12.04 -8.45 -25.25
CA SER A 390 -12.37 -9.66 -24.50
C SER A 390 -12.44 -10.87 -25.43
N ILE A 391 -12.99 -10.72 -26.65
CA ILE A 391 -13.02 -11.80 -27.65
C ILE A 391 -11.60 -12.20 -28.08
N ILE A 392 -10.70 -11.23 -28.30
CA ILE A 392 -9.30 -11.52 -28.64
C ILE A 392 -8.64 -12.30 -27.49
N ASN A 393 -8.78 -11.82 -26.26
CA ASN A 393 -8.21 -12.48 -25.07
C ASN A 393 -8.78 -13.90 -24.86
N ILE A 394 -10.10 -14.09 -25.04
CA ILE A 394 -10.74 -15.41 -24.98
C ILE A 394 -10.17 -16.32 -26.05
N THR A 395 -10.01 -15.83 -27.28
CA THR A 395 -9.48 -16.62 -28.41
C THR A 395 -8.08 -17.12 -28.09
N GLU A 396 -7.17 -16.23 -27.70
CA GLU A 396 -5.78 -16.58 -27.38
C GLU A 396 -5.67 -17.62 -26.25
N SER A 397 -6.42 -17.42 -25.16
CA SER A 397 -6.37 -18.35 -24.03
C SER A 397 -7.09 -19.66 -24.34
N LEU A 398 -8.19 -19.65 -25.10
CA LEU A 398 -8.90 -20.87 -25.48
C LEU A 398 -8.07 -21.72 -26.45
N ASP A 399 -7.27 -21.10 -27.33
CA ASP A 399 -6.30 -21.80 -28.16
C ASP A 399 -5.21 -22.50 -27.32
N ALA A 400 -4.75 -21.87 -26.25
CA ALA A 400 -3.82 -22.50 -25.30
C ALA A 400 -4.46 -23.70 -24.57
N MET A 401 -5.73 -23.56 -24.16
CA MET A 401 -6.49 -24.63 -23.51
C MET A 401 -6.75 -25.80 -24.45
N GLU A 402 -7.17 -25.56 -25.69
CA GLU A 402 -7.30 -26.58 -26.74
C GLU A 402 -5.97 -27.32 -26.94
N ARG A 403 -4.86 -26.57 -26.94
CA ARG A 403 -3.55 -27.15 -27.10
C ARG A 403 -3.16 -28.12 -26.00
N LEU A 404 -3.67 -27.98 -24.77
CA LEU A 404 -3.47 -29.00 -23.72
C LEU A 404 -4.00 -30.38 -24.14
N TYR A 405 -5.10 -30.43 -24.89
CA TYR A 405 -5.70 -31.68 -25.37
C TYR A 405 -5.04 -32.22 -26.64
N THR A 406 -4.42 -31.36 -27.45
CA THR A 406 -3.89 -31.75 -28.77
C THR A 406 -2.37 -31.91 -28.81
N ILE A 407 -1.63 -31.39 -27.82
CA ILE A 407 -0.17 -31.55 -27.75
C ILE A 407 0.28 -32.96 -27.38
N ASN A 408 -0.64 -33.76 -26.85
CA ASN A 408 -0.37 -35.12 -26.37
C ASN A 408 -1.21 -36.15 -27.14
N PRO A 409 -0.75 -37.41 -27.26
CA PRO A 409 -1.41 -38.42 -28.09
C PRO A 409 -2.60 -39.12 -27.41
N VAL A 410 -3.01 -38.72 -26.20
CA VAL A 410 -4.04 -39.41 -25.42
C VAL A 410 -5.41 -38.74 -25.63
N PRO A 411 -6.36 -39.38 -26.34
CA PRO A 411 -7.65 -38.75 -26.65
C PRO A 411 -8.45 -38.38 -25.38
N GLY A 412 -8.93 -37.15 -25.33
CA GLY A 412 -9.75 -36.62 -24.22
C GLY A 412 -8.98 -36.33 -22.93
N PHE A 413 -7.66 -36.55 -22.91
CA PHE A 413 -6.83 -36.23 -21.76
C PHE A 413 -6.12 -34.88 -21.98
N PRO A 414 -6.44 -33.83 -21.20
CA PRO A 414 -5.66 -32.60 -21.22
C PRO A 414 -4.29 -32.86 -20.60
N SER A 415 -3.24 -32.34 -21.21
CA SER A 415 -1.95 -32.14 -20.53
C SER A 415 -2.09 -31.12 -19.40
N ARG A 416 -1.17 -31.15 -18.44
CA ARG A 416 -1.15 -30.15 -17.35
C ARG A 416 -0.54 -28.81 -17.79
N SER A 417 0.42 -28.89 -18.70
CA SER A 417 1.10 -27.75 -19.30
C SER A 417 1.93 -28.24 -20.49
N PHE A 418 2.47 -27.31 -21.27
CA PHE A 418 3.47 -27.57 -22.31
C PHE A 418 4.53 -26.48 -22.32
N GLU A 419 5.73 -26.80 -22.82
CA GLU A 419 6.86 -25.88 -22.90
C GLU A 419 7.77 -26.24 -24.08
N ARG A 420 8.58 -25.29 -24.53
CA ARG A 420 9.64 -25.50 -25.51
C ARG A 420 10.63 -26.55 -25.02
N ARG A 421 11.13 -27.34 -25.97
CA ARG A 421 12.14 -28.36 -25.73
C ARG A 421 13.38 -27.78 -25.05
N GLY A 422 13.87 -28.47 -24.02
CA GLY A 422 15.14 -28.17 -23.34
C GLY A 422 15.01 -27.46 -22.00
N TYR A 423 13.80 -27.07 -21.60
CA TYR A 423 13.57 -26.35 -20.33
C TYR A 423 13.16 -27.25 -19.16
N LYS A 424 12.41 -28.33 -19.42
CA LYS A 424 11.70 -29.07 -18.34
C LYS A 424 11.81 -30.60 -18.41
N TYR A 425 12.50 -31.17 -19.40
CA TYR A 425 12.50 -32.62 -19.63
C TYR A 425 13.09 -33.46 -18.47
N GLU A 426 13.94 -32.88 -17.63
CA GLU A 426 14.54 -33.58 -16.50
C GLU A 426 13.53 -33.87 -15.38
N ASP A 427 12.37 -33.20 -15.39
CA ASP A 427 11.28 -33.46 -14.47
C ASP A 427 10.46 -34.69 -14.92
N LYS A 428 10.35 -35.68 -14.02
CA LYS A 428 9.68 -36.98 -14.26
C LYS A 428 8.31 -36.94 -14.98
N PRO A 429 7.43 -35.94 -14.77
CA PRO A 429 6.12 -35.87 -15.43
C PRO A 429 6.16 -35.44 -16.90
N TRP A 430 7.29 -34.93 -17.40
CA TRP A 430 7.39 -34.38 -18.74
C TRP A 430 7.63 -35.46 -19.80
N ARG A 431 7.06 -35.24 -20.97
CA ARG A 431 7.08 -36.14 -22.12
C ARG A 431 7.40 -35.34 -23.37
N ARG A 432 8.05 -35.97 -24.35
CA ARG A 432 8.25 -35.36 -25.67
C ARG A 432 6.89 -35.32 -26.38
N ALA A 433 6.59 -34.19 -27.01
CA ALA A 433 5.55 -34.14 -28.03
C ALA A 433 6.06 -34.73 -29.35
N ASP A 434 5.16 -35.02 -30.28
CA ASP A 434 5.51 -35.46 -31.64
C ASP A 434 6.31 -34.37 -32.38
N ASP A 435 5.95 -33.10 -32.16
CA ASP A 435 6.72 -31.96 -32.64
C ASP A 435 8.05 -31.85 -31.87
N PRO A 436 9.21 -31.85 -32.57
CA PRO A 436 10.52 -31.80 -31.93
C PRO A 436 10.80 -30.50 -31.16
N GLU A 437 9.96 -29.47 -31.27
CA GLU A 437 10.16 -28.22 -30.55
C GLU A 437 9.48 -28.20 -29.16
N TRP A 438 8.73 -29.23 -28.80
CA TRP A 438 7.85 -29.19 -27.61
C TRP A 438 7.95 -30.41 -26.69
N ASP A 439 7.69 -30.13 -25.42
CA ASP A 439 7.46 -31.08 -24.33
C ASP A 439 6.10 -30.80 -23.67
N TRP A 440 5.43 -31.82 -23.14
CA TRP A 440 4.15 -31.71 -22.43
C TRP A 440 4.18 -32.45 -21.10
N LYS A 441 3.36 -32.01 -20.14
CA LYS A 441 3.34 -32.51 -18.76
C LYS A 441 2.14 -33.44 -18.52
N SER A 442 2.39 -34.69 -18.14
CA SER A 442 1.39 -35.78 -18.21
C SER A 442 0.52 -35.97 -16.96
N THR A 443 0.40 -34.98 -16.07
CA THR A 443 -0.22 -35.14 -14.74
C THR A 443 -1.24 -34.04 -14.46
N THR A 444 -2.43 -34.12 -15.03
CA THR A 444 -3.45 -33.08 -14.87
C THR A 444 -4.22 -33.25 -13.56
N SER A 445 -4.39 -32.15 -12.83
CA SER A 445 -5.14 -32.16 -11.56
C SER A 445 -6.64 -32.27 -11.81
N SER A 446 -7.37 -32.87 -10.86
CA SER A 446 -8.83 -32.84 -10.87
C SER A 446 -9.38 -31.41 -10.82
N ASP A 447 -8.71 -30.52 -10.08
CA ASP A 447 -9.14 -29.12 -9.93
C ASP A 447 -9.01 -28.37 -11.26
N GLU A 448 -7.96 -28.67 -12.03
CA GLU A 448 -7.75 -28.13 -13.37
C GLU A 448 -8.84 -28.60 -14.33
N ALA A 449 -9.17 -29.90 -14.32
CA ALA A 449 -10.28 -30.42 -15.13
C ALA A 449 -11.63 -29.77 -14.77
N ILE A 450 -11.90 -29.51 -13.48
CA ILE A 450 -13.08 -28.75 -13.04
C ILE A 450 -13.05 -27.32 -13.57
N GLY A 451 -11.88 -26.67 -13.54
CA GLY A 451 -11.66 -25.35 -14.12
C GLY A 451 -12.01 -25.32 -15.61
N HIS A 452 -11.57 -26.32 -16.39
CA HIS A 452 -11.86 -26.43 -17.81
C HIS A 452 -13.36 -26.50 -18.06
N ILE A 453 -14.06 -27.42 -17.39
CA ILE A 453 -15.51 -27.59 -17.52
C ILE A 453 -16.25 -26.29 -17.21
N PHE A 454 -15.84 -25.60 -16.14
CA PHE A 454 -16.43 -24.33 -15.76
C PHE A 454 -16.22 -23.26 -16.85
N ALA A 455 -14.97 -23.01 -17.26
CA ALA A 455 -14.65 -21.96 -18.22
C ALA A 455 -15.29 -22.23 -19.59
N PHE A 456 -15.26 -23.47 -20.07
CA PHE A 456 -15.87 -23.85 -21.33
C PHE A 456 -17.39 -23.72 -21.29
N GLY A 457 -18.03 -24.11 -20.18
CA GLY A 457 -19.46 -23.89 -19.96
C GLY A 457 -19.84 -22.41 -20.00
N VAL A 458 -19.08 -21.56 -19.31
CA VAL A 458 -19.29 -20.11 -19.30
C VAL A 458 -19.15 -19.52 -20.72
N ILE A 459 -18.13 -19.90 -21.48
CA ILE A 459 -17.97 -19.45 -22.87
C ILE A 459 -19.14 -19.94 -23.74
N ALA A 460 -19.52 -21.20 -23.60
CA ALA A 460 -20.59 -21.81 -24.40
C ALA A 460 -21.97 -21.18 -24.14
N GLU A 461 -22.18 -20.63 -22.95
CA GLU A 461 -23.43 -20.00 -22.54
C GLU A 461 -23.46 -18.49 -22.83
N LEU A 462 -22.38 -17.77 -22.49
CA LEU A 462 -22.39 -16.30 -22.42
C LEU A 462 -21.74 -15.60 -23.61
N VAL A 463 -20.88 -16.27 -24.37
CA VAL A 463 -20.14 -15.64 -25.47
C VAL A 463 -20.89 -15.83 -26.78
N ASP A 464 -21.56 -14.77 -27.24
CA ASP A 464 -22.22 -14.70 -28.55
C ASP A 464 -21.21 -14.55 -29.71
N HIS A 465 -20.31 -15.53 -29.84
CA HIS A 465 -19.36 -15.66 -30.94
C HIS A 465 -19.32 -17.12 -31.39
N GLN A 466 -19.92 -17.41 -32.55
CA GLN A 466 -20.26 -18.77 -32.99
C GLN A 466 -19.08 -19.75 -32.95
N GLU A 467 -17.90 -19.34 -33.41
CA GLU A 467 -16.74 -20.22 -33.48
C GLU A 467 -16.12 -20.51 -32.11
N LEU A 468 -16.11 -19.54 -31.20
CA LEU A 468 -15.61 -19.73 -29.83
C LEU A 468 -16.55 -20.63 -29.04
N ARG A 469 -17.85 -20.42 -29.22
CA ARG A 469 -18.90 -21.26 -28.64
C ARG A 469 -18.79 -22.72 -29.10
N LYS A 470 -18.61 -22.97 -30.40
CA LYS A 470 -18.42 -24.33 -30.92
C LYS A 470 -17.15 -24.98 -30.36
N LYS A 471 -16.03 -24.24 -30.31
CA LYS A 471 -14.77 -24.73 -29.75
C LYS A 471 -14.94 -25.11 -28.28
N ALA A 472 -15.58 -24.26 -27.48
CA ALA A 472 -15.83 -24.54 -26.06
C ALA A 472 -16.77 -25.72 -25.82
N ILE A 473 -17.74 -25.99 -26.70
CA ILE A 473 -18.63 -27.17 -26.58
C ILE A 473 -17.91 -28.47 -26.97
N MET A 474 -16.93 -28.39 -27.89
CA MET A 474 -16.15 -29.53 -28.35
C MET A 474 -15.13 -30.00 -27.31
N LEU A 475 -14.45 -29.05 -26.66
CA LEU A 475 -13.48 -29.27 -25.58
C LEU A 475 -14.17 -29.72 -24.30
#